data_AF-A0A9W8TQ17-F1
#
_entry.id   AF-A0A9W8TQ17-F1
#
_cell.length_a   1.000
_cell.length_b   1.000
_cell.length_c   1.000
_cell.angle_alpha   90.00
_cell.angle_beta   90.00
_cell.angle_gamma   90.00
#
_symmetry.space_group_name_H-M   'P 1'
#
loop_
_entity.id
_entity.type
_entity.pdbx_description
1 polymer ?
#
loop_
_entity_poly.entity_id
_entity_poly.type
_entity_poly.pdbx_seq_one_letter_code
_entity_poly.pdbx_strand_id
1 'polypeptide(L)'
;MKFSIVTSLLAFSWQSATVLAAPLDSGAGINALDARAPTIPNADEVRAIIDDSDQASSFAKIGEPQIDKAIFFTGQARQQINQIVTWANSVGLTSVRNIWNSANFYQRGQYKDIDDATFKDFQKAFSKYYADQTKGTAWLVFPQDQTPAQTGIFWSVELDEIISEAKVDKIVWIDQNRITDSTYDWANEQKLYWQKGDDKPAGA
;
A
#
# COMPACT_ATOMS: atom_id res chain seq x y z
N MET A 1 6.98 -44.15 45.38
CA MET A 1 5.91 -44.17 44.36
C MET A 1 5.27 -42.79 44.33
N LYS A 2 5.24 -42.18 43.12
CA LYS A 2 4.15 -41.40 42.49
C LYS A 2 3.51 -40.23 43.28
N PHE A 3 3.19 -39.06 42.75
CA PHE A 3 3.50 -38.29 41.53
C PHE A 3 3.01 -36.87 41.87
N SER A 4 3.80 -35.82 41.60
CA SER A 4 3.30 -34.43 41.53
C SER A 4 2.36 -34.29 40.35
N ILE A 5 1.22 -33.59 40.50
CA ILE A 5 0.64 -32.74 39.44
C ILE A 5 -0.03 -31.52 40.08
N VAL A 6 0.67 -30.40 40.05
CA VAL A 6 0.12 -29.05 40.19
C VAL A 6 -0.71 -28.77 38.95
N THR A 7 -2.02 -28.61 39.10
CA THR A 7 -2.92 -28.28 37.99
C THR A 7 -3.09 -26.77 37.92
N SER A 8 -2.20 -26.13 37.17
CA SER A 8 -2.35 -24.74 36.74
C SER A 8 -3.42 -24.68 35.64
N LEU A 9 -4.60 -24.16 35.98
CA LEU A 9 -5.58 -23.74 34.96
C LEU A 9 -5.02 -22.51 34.24
N LEU A 10 -4.41 -22.77 33.07
CA LEU A 10 -4.17 -21.77 32.04
C LEU A 10 -5.53 -21.33 31.49
N ALA A 11 -6.03 -20.21 31.99
CA ALA A 11 -7.06 -19.46 31.30
C ALA A 11 -6.45 -18.93 30.01
N PHE A 12 -6.85 -19.51 28.87
CA PHE A 12 -6.59 -18.97 27.54
C PHE A 12 -7.28 -17.61 27.44
N SER A 13 -6.55 -16.53 27.76
CA SER A 13 -6.91 -15.22 27.26
C SER A 13 -6.72 -15.25 25.75
N TRP A 14 -7.84 -15.33 25.03
CA TRP A 14 -7.87 -15.01 23.61
C TRP A 14 -7.37 -13.58 23.46
N GLN A 15 -6.10 -13.45 23.06
CA GLN A 15 -5.61 -12.20 22.53
C GLN A 15 -6.29 -12.04 21.17
N SER A 16 -7.42 -11.34 21.16
CA SER A 16 -7.98 -10.77 19.94
C SER A 16 -6.84 -10.11 19.19
N ALA A 17 -6.53 -10.59 17.99
CA ALA A 17 -5.62 -9.93 17.10
C ALA A 17 -6.11 -8.48 16.97
N THR A 18 -5.34 -7.55 17.54
CA THR A 18 -5.58 -6.14 17.37
C THR A 18 -5.57 -5.87 15.88
N VAL A 19 -6.73 -5.46 15.36
CA VAL A 19 -6.91 -4.86 14.05
C VAL A 19 -5.93 -3.69 13.97
N LEU A 20 -4.77 -3.95 13.38
CA LEU A 20 -3.81 -2.92 13.02
C LEU A 20 -4.32 -2.32 11.70
N ALA A 21 -5.32 -1.45 11.84
CA ALA A 21 -5.46 -0.36 10.89
C ALA A 21 -4.09 0.31 10.80
N ALA A 22 -3.53 0.41 9.59
CA ALA A 22 -2.32 1.18 9.37
C ALA A 22 -2.52 2.55 10.05
N PRO A 23 -1.58 3.00 10.91
CA PRO A 23 -1.78 4.21 11.68
C PRO A 23 -1.92 5.40 10.71
N LEU A 24 -3.16 5.84 10.54
CA LEU A 24 -3.49 7.17 10.06
C LEU A 24 -3.25 8.12 11.23
N ASP A 25 -2.00 8.59 11.29
CA ASP A 25 -1.50 9.75 12.03
C ASP A 25 -1.85 9.86 13.53
N SER A 26 -0.85 9.77 14.40
CA SER A 26 -0.93 10.36 15.73
C SER A 26 0.30 11.23 15.95
N GLY A 27 0.04 12.54 15.92
CA GLY A 27 1.03 13.61 15.86
C GLY A 27 2.12 13.56 16.95
N ALA A 28 3.34 13.85 16.50
CA ALA A 28 4.34 14.69 17.16
C ALA A 28 5.63 14.58 16.35
N GLY A 29 5.95 15.57 15.50
CA GLY A 29 7.31 15.62 14.97
C GLY A 29 7.61 16.53 13.78
N ILE A 30 6.65 16.89 12.93
CA ILE A 30 6.97 17.75 11.76
C ILE A 30 5.77 18.64 11.38
N ASN A 31 5.29 19.45 12.33
CA ASN A 31 4.35 20.56 12.07
C ASN A 31 5.08 21.87 11.70
N ALA A 32 6.27 21.78 11.10
CA ALA A 32 6.98 22.94 10.59
C ALA A 32 6.62 23.13 9.10
N LEU A 33 5.60 23.95 8.85
CA LEU A 33 5.59 25.00 7.82
C LEU A 33 6.29 24.73 6.47
N ASP A 34 6.12 23.57 5.85
CA ASP A 34 6.45 23.49 4.42
C ASP A 34 5.43 24.35 3.67
N ALA A 35 5.91 25.38 2.97
CA ALA A 35 5.08 26.14 2.04
C ALA A 35 4.47 25.15 1.04
N ARG A 36 3.15 25.25 0.82
CA ARG A 36 2.43 24.36 -0.11
C ARG A 36 3.15 24.38 -1.46
N ALA A 37 3.66 23.22 -1.90
CA ALA A 37 4.33 23.17 -3.18
C ALA A 37 3.30 23.45 -4.29
N PRO A 38 3.65 24.22 -5.35
CA PRO A 38 2.71 24.55 -6.43
C PRO A 38 2.14 23.32 -7.16
N THR A 39 2.82 22.19 -7.03
CA THR A 39 2.47 20.88 -7.62
C THR A 39 1.55 20.03 -6.74
N ILE A 40 1.08 20.55 -5.61
CA ILE A 40 0.05 19.90 -4.77
C ILE A 40 -1.33 20.36 -5.27
N PRO A 41 -2.32 19.47 -5.42
CA PRO A 41 -3.68 19.87 -5.79
C PRO A 41 -4.35 20.67 -4.68
N ASN A 42 -5.22 21.61 -5.04
CA ASN A 42 -6.02 22.41 -4.10
C ASN A 42 -7.29 21.64 -3.71
N ALA A 43 -8.08 22.15 -2.78
CA ALA A 43 -9.28 21.45 -2.33
C ALA A 43 -10.25 21.08 -3.46
N ASP A 44 -10.41 21.92 -4.47
CA ASP A 44 -11.32 21.65 -5.61
C ASP A 44 -10.72 20.60 -6.56
N GLU A 45 -9.41 20.67 -6.82
CA GLU A 45 -8.68 19.65 -7.58
C GLU A 45 -8.68 18.29 -6.86
N VAL A 46 -8.55 18.29 -5.53
CA VAL A 46 -8.67 17.07 -4.72
C VAL A 46 -10.05 16.45 -4.88
N ARG A 47 -11.12 17.25 -4.79
CA ARG A 47 -12.49 16.74 -4.99
C ARG A 47 -12.70 16.21 -6.41
N ALA A 48 -12.19 16.92 -7.42
CA ALA A 48 -12.23 16.45 -8.80
C ALA A 48 -11.52 15.10 -8.98
N ILE A 49 -10.37 14.88 -8.32
CA ILE A 49 -9.66 13.60 -8.34
C ILE A 49 -10.44 12.50 -7.60
N ILE A 50 -11.13 12.83 -6.51
CA ILE A 50 -11.98 11.88 -5.79
C ILE A 50 -13.15 11.42 -6.67
N ASP A 51 -13.78 12.36 -7.37
CA ASP A 51 -14.93 12.08 -8.25
C ASP A 51 -14.51 11.33 -9.52
N ASP A 52 -13.35 11.67 -10.07
CA ASP A 52 -12.76 11.06 -11.26
C ASP A 52 -11.24 10.87 -11.07
N SER A 53 -10.84 9.62 -10.85
CA SER A 53 -9.44 9.26 -10.60
C SER A 53 -8.52 9.61 -11.77
N ASP A 54 -9.02 9.73 -13.00
CA ASP A 54 -8.20 10.06 -14.18
C ASP A 54 -7.67 11.49 -14.13
N GLN A 55 -8.31 12.38 -13.36
CA GLN A 55 -7.82 13.73 -13.11
C GLN A 55 -6.46 13.74 -12.38
N ALA A 56 -6.08 12.62 -11.74
CA ALA A 56 -4.77 12.44 -11.13
C ALA A 56 -3.61 12.50 -12.15
N SER A 57 -3.87 12.26 -13.43
CA SER A 57 -2.88 12.28 -14.51
C SER A 57 -2.07 13.58 -14.59
N SER A 58 -2.68 14.72 -14.25
CA SER A 58 -2.00 16.04 -14.22
C SER A 58 -0.93 16.14 -13.12
N PHE A 59 -1.00 15.27 -12.11
CA PHE A 59 -0.10 15.26 -10.95
C PHE A 59 0.85 14.05 -10.95
N ALA A 60 0.64 13.11 -11.88
CA ALA A 60 1.44 11.91 -12.04
C ALA A 60 2.49 12.04 -13.16
N LYS A 61 3.50 11.16 -13.12
CA LYS A 61 4.50 11.00 -14.17
C LYS A 61 3.89 10.23 -15.32
N ILE A 62 4.08 10.75 -16.53
CA ILE A 62 3.58 10.14 -17.75
C ILE A 62 4.25 8.79 -17.97
N GLY A 63 3.45 7.75 -18.26
CA GLY A 63 3.95 6.42 -18.61
C GLY A 63 4.44 5.59 -17.42
N GLU A 64 4.18 6.03 -16.19
CA GLU A 64 4.47 5.27 -14.96
C GLU A 64 3.17 4.70 -14.34
N PRO A 65 3.23 3.51 -13.73
CA PRO A 65 4.38 2.61 -13.69
C PRO A 65 4.65 1.98 -15.08
N GLN A 66 5.92 1.74 -15.39
CA GLN A 66 6.28 0.95 -16.58
C GLN A 66 5.74 -0.49 -16.46
N ILE A 67 5.58 -1.15 -17.61
CA ILE A 67 5.15 -2.56 -17.69
C ILE A 67 6.08 -3.42 -16.81
N ASP A 68 5.50 -4.34 -16.04
CA ASP A 68 6.21 -5.24 -15.12
C ASP A 68 6.92 -4.57 -13.92
N LYS A 69 6.74 -3.25 -13.72
CA LYS A 69 7.46 -2.47 -12.68
C LYS A 69 6.61 -2.04 -11.49
N ALA A 70 5.29 -2.21 -11.53
CA ALA A 70 4.41 -1.75 -10.47
C ALA A 70 4.61 -2.57 -9.18
N ILE A 71 4.81 -1.87 -8.05
CA ILE A 71 4.83 -2.49 -6.73
C ILE A 71 3.78 -1.89 -5.79
N PHE A 72 3.10 -2.77 -5.08
CA PHE A 72 2.10 -2.49 -4.07
C PHE A 72 2.60 -2.96 -2.69
N PHE A 73 2.03 -2.40 -1.62
CA PHE A 73 2.31 -2.82 -0.25
C PHE A 73 1.09 -2.57 0.63
N THR A 74 0.89 -3.41 1.65
CA THR A 74 -0.28 -3.31 2.54
C THR A 74 0.01 -3.84 3.94
N GLY A 75 -0.64 -3.25 4.95
CA GLY A 75 -0.56 -3.71 6.35
C GLY A 75 0.68 -3.23 7.13
N GLN A 76 1.47 -2.31 6.59
CA GLN A 76 2.72 -1.86 7.23
C GLN A 76 2.58 -0.56 8.03
N ALA A 77 3.40 -0.45 9.09
CA ALA A 77 3.70 0.83 9.72
C ALA A 77 4.67 1.68 8.86
N ARG A 78 4.71 2.99 9.13
CA ARG A 78 5.39 3.98 8.28
C ARG A 78 6.87 3.68 8.03
N GLN A 79 7.60 3.20 9.04
CA GLN A 79 9.02 2.88 8.91
C GLN A 79 9.25 1.76 7.90
N GLN A 80 8.43 0.71 7.95
CA GLN A 80 8.46 -0.41 7.01
C GLN A 80 8.07 0.05 5.61
N ILE A 81 7.09 0.96 5.46
CA ILE A 81 6.75 1.51 4.13
C ILE A 81 7.97 2.21 3.51
N ASN A 82 8.69 3.04 4.27
CA ASN A 82 9.87 3.73 3.75
C ASN A 82 10.98 2.74 3.34
N GLN A 83 11.14 1.65 4.10
CA GLN A 83 12.09 0.58 3.77
C GLN A 83 11.69 -0.13 2.46
N ILE A 84 10.41 -0.49 2.32
CA ILE A 84 9.86 -1.11 1.10
C ILE A 84 10.08 -0.20 -0.11
N VAL A 85 9.73 1.08 0.01
CA VAL A 85 9.89 2.04 -1.10
C VAL A 85 11.36 2.24 -1.47
N THR A 86 12.25 2.32 -0.48
CA THR A 86 13.69 2.45 -0.73
C THR A 86 14.24 1.22 -1.45
N TRP A 87 13.87 0.02 -0.98
CA TRP A 87 14.26 -1.22 -1.62
C TRP A 87 13.70 -1.33 -3.04
N ALA A 88 12.39 -1.08 -3.23
CA ALA A 88 11.73 -1.11 -4.55
C ALA A 88 12.45 -0.20 -5.56
N ASN A 89 12.77 1.03 -5.16
CA ASN A 89 13.52 1.96 -6.01
C ASN A 89 14.90 1.42 -6.39
N SER A 90 15.61 0.78 -5.45
CA SER A 90 16.95 0.22 -5.69
C SER A 90 16.94 -0.93 -6.71
N VAL A 91 15.80 -1.60 -6.87
CA VAL A 91 15.61 -2.71 -7.81
C VAL A 91 14.79 -2.32 -9.04
N GLY A 92 14.51 -1.02 -9.21
CA GLY A 92 13.82 -0.47 -10.37
C GLY A 92 12.32 -0.76 -10.43
N LEU A 93 11.68 -1.02 -9.27
CA LEU A 93 10.23 -1.07 -9.14
C LEU A 93 9.67 0.30 -8.77
N THR A 94 8.49 0.62 -9.31
CA THR A 94 7.79 1.89 -9.12
C THR A 94 6.62 1.64 -8.19
N SER A 95 6.59 2.27 -7.01
CA SER A 95 5.43 2.23 -6.13
C SER A 95 4.47 3.38 -6.42
N VAL A 96 3.27 3.33 -5.84
CA VAL A 96 2.34 4.46 -5.85
C VAL A 96 3.05 5.75 -5.42
N ARG A 97 4.01 5.73 -4.48
CA ARG A 97 4.76 6.92 -4.04
C ARG A 97 5.73 7.51 -5.07
N ASN A 98 6.09 6.75 -6.09
CA ASN A 98 7.09 7.15 -7.07
C ASN A 98 6.49 7.82 -8.30
N ILE A 99 5.20 7.59 -8.57
CA ILE A 99 4.54 8.11 -9.76
C ILE A 99 4.14 9.58 -9.64
N TRP A 100 4.29 10.20 -8.47
CA TRP A 100 3.94 11.61 -8.26
C TRP A 100 5.07 12.53 -8.72
N ASN A 101 4.68 13.70 -9.22
CA ASN A 101 5.63 14.78 -9.52
C ASN A 101 6.17 15.48 -8.26
N SER A 102 5.56 15.26 -7.08
CA SER A 102 5.97 15.87 -5.81
C SER A 102 6.23 14.82 -4.73
N ALA A 103 7.37 14.91 -4.04
CA ALA A 103 7.72 14.03 -2.93
C ALA A 103 6.84 14.25 -1.68
N ASN A 104 6.19 15.41 -1.57
CA ASN A 104 5.37 15.77 -0.41
C ASN A 104 3.90 15.39 -0.57
N PHE A 105 3.55 14.69 -1.64
CA PHE A 105 2.16 14.50 -2.02
C PHE A 105 1.30 13.75 -0.99
N TYR A 106 1.86 12.77 -0.26
CA TYR A 106 1.13 12.06 0.81
C TYR A 106 1.18 12.74 2.18
N GLN A 107 1.81 13.91 2.29
CA GLN A 107 1.95 14.55 3.59
C GLN A 107 0.66 15.29 3.93
N ARG A 108 -0.06 14.80 4.96
CA ARG A 108 -1.30 15.40 5.48
C ARG A 108 -1.19 16.92 5.69
N GLY A 109 -0.02 17.41 6.12
CA GLY A 109 0.27 18.82 6.37
C GLY A 109 0.22 19.73 5.13
N GLN A 110 0.23 19.18 3.91
CA GLN A 110 0.09 19.93 2.66
C GLN A 110 -1.38 20.28 2.32
N TYR A 111 -2.34 19.64 3.00
CA TYR A 111 -3.78 19.70 2.69
C TYR A 111 -4.59 20.30 3.84
N LYS A 112 -4.17 21.45 4.36
CA LYS A 112 -4.73 22.05 5.58
C LYS A 112 -6.20 22.47 5.44
N ASP A 113 -6.68 22.59 4.21
CA ASP A 113 -7.99 23.07 3.78
C ASP A 113 -9.00 21.95 3.51
N ILE A 114 -8.62 20.68 3.65
CA ILE A 114 -9.52 19.53 3.58
C ILE A 114 -9.47 18.71 4.87
N ASP A 115 -10.58 18.07 5.21
CA ASP A 115 -10.67 17.19 6.37
C ASP A 115 -10.01 15.82 6.13
N ASP A 116 -9.86 15.04 7.21
CA ASP A 116 -9.18 13.75 7.17
C ASP A 116 -9.94 12.69 6.36
N ALA A 117 -11.25 12.79 6.25
CA ALA A 117 -12.05 11.84 5.47
C ALA A 117 -11.81 12.08 3.98
N THR A 118 -11.92 13.34 3.55
CA THR A 118 -11.61 13.79 2.19
C THR A 118 -10.17 13.42 1.82
N PHE A 119 -9.21 13.64 2.71
CA PHE A 119 -7.82 13.25 2.45
C PHE A 119 -7.63 11.74 2.28
N LYS A 120 -8.35 10.91 3.05
CA LYS A 120 -8.31 9.44 2.87
C LYS A 120 -8.95 9.00 1.55
N ASP A 121 -10.08 9.60 1.19
CA ASP A 121 -10.76 9.27 -0.07
C ASP A 121 -9.92 9.70 -1.28
N PHE A 122 -9.21 10.81 -1.16
CA PHE A 122 -8.20 11.22 -2.12
C PHE A 122 -7.05 10.21 -2.26
N GLN A 123 -6.53 9.69 -1.14
CA GLN A 123 -5.50 8.64 -1.18
C GLN A 123 -6.01 7.38 -1.90
N LYS A 124 -7.28 6.99 -1.68
CA LYS A 124 -7.91 5.89 -2.39
C LYS A 124 -8.04 6.17 -3.88
N ALA A 125 -8.58 7.33 -4.25
CA ALA A 125 -8.80 7.71 -5.64
C ALA A 125 -7.49 7.72 -6.45
N PHE A 126 -6.40 8.21 -5.85
CA PHE A 126 -5.11 8.13 -6.51
C PHE A 126 -4.54 6.72 -6.57
N SER A 127 -4.73 5.92 -5.53
CA SER A 127 -4.30 4.51 -5.55
C SER A 127 -5.07 3.72 -6.61
N LYS A 128 -6.35 4.06 -6.83
CA LYS A 128 -7.15 3.57 -7.95
C LYS A 128 -6.53 3.96 -9.30
N TYR A 129 -6.22 5.23 -9.51
CA TYR A 129 -5.52 5.68 -10.72
C TYR A 129 -4.21 4.91 -10.96
N TYR A 130 -3.38 4.75 -9.94
CA TYR A 130 -2.13 3.98 -10.04
C TYR A 130 -2.38 2.51 -10.43
N ALA A 131 -3.39 1.88 -9.83
CA ALA A 131 -3.79 0.50 -10.13
C ALA A 131 -4.30 0.37 -11.58
N ASP A 132 -5.10 1.32 -12.06
CA ASP A 132 -5.55 1.39 -13.44
C ASP A 132 -4.36 1.49 -14.42
N GLN A 133 -3.34 2.28 -14.11
CA GLN A 133 -2.17 2.41 -14.99
C GLN A 133 -1.27 1.15 -15.02
N THR A 134 -1.48 0.19 -14.13
CA THR A 134 -0.60 -0.98 -13.97
C THR A 134 -0.84 -2.06 -15.04
N LYS A 135 0.24 -2.65 -15.57
CA LYS A 135 0.20 -3.63 -16.66
C LYS A 135 1.25 -4.75 -16.48
N GLY A 136 0.93 -5.94 -17.00
CA GLY A 136 1.84 -7.09 -16.98
C GLY A 136 1.91 -7.75 -15.60
N THR A 137 3.13 -7.96 -15.10
CA THR A 137 3.40 -8.48 -13.76
C THR A 137 3.45 -7.35 -12.73
N ALA A 138 2.61 -7.43 -11.71
CA ALA A 138 2.69 -6.57 -10.54
C ALA A 138 3.37 -7.30 -9.38
N TRP A 139 3.91 -6.52 -8.44
CA TRP A 139 4.59 -7.02 -7.25
C TRP A 139 3.84 -6.54 -6.01
N LEU A 140 3.69 -7.38 -5.00
CA LEU A 140 3.02 -7.04 -3.75
C LEU A 140 3.90 -7.43 -2.57
N VAL A 141 4.18 -6.47 -1.69
CA VAL A 141 5.04 -6.65 -0.53
C VAL A 141 4.22 -6.59 0.76
N PHE A 142 4.23 -7.69 1.50
CA PHE A 142 3.77 -7.80 2.89
C PHE A 142 4.23 -9.15 3.46
N PRO A 143 4.23 -9.35 4.80
CA PRO A 143 4.66 -10.61 5.40
C PRO A 143 3.86 -11.79 4.86
N GLN A 144 4.58 -12.85 4.46
CA GLN A 144 4.00 -13.99 3.75
C GLN A 144 3.09 -14.91 4.59
N ASP A 145 2.98 -14.62 5.88
CA ASP A 145 2.18 -15.28 6.92
C ASP A 145 0.95 -14.45 7.33
N GLN A 146 0.72 -13.31 6.68
CA GLN A 146 -0.41 -12.42 6.98
C GLN A 146 -1.43 -12.43 5.84
N THR A 147 -2.60 -11.85 6.11
CA THR A 147 -3.66 -11.63 5.13
C THR A 147 -3.97 -10.13 5.08
N PRO A 148 -4.09 -9.51 3.90
CA PRO A 148 -4.44 -8.10 3.80
C PRO A 148 -5.80 -7.81 4.44
N ALA A 149 -5.89 -6.75 5.24
CA ALA A 149 -7.13 -6.30 5.82
C ALA A 149 -8.11 -5.83 4.73
N GLN A 150 -9.39 -6.17 4.85
CA GLN A 150 -10.42 -5.74 3.90
C GLN A 150 -10.57 -4.22 3.80
N THR A 151 -10.18 -3.49 4.84
CA THR A 151 -10.21 -2.02 4.87
C THR A 151 -8.94 -1.36 4.33
N GLY A 152 -7.90 -2.14 4.00
CA GLY A 152 -6.67 -1.62 3.42
C GLY A 152 -6.89 -1.13 1.99
N ILE A 153 -6.23 -0.03 1.61
CA ILE A 153 -6.39 0.57 0.27
C ILE A 153 -6.06 -0.44 -0.84
N PHE A 154 -5.00 -1.23 -0.66
CA PHE A 154 -4.67 -2.28 -1.63
C PHE A 154 -5.83 -3.26 -1.86
N TRP A 155 -6.37 -3.82 -0.79
CA TRP A 155 -7.42 -4.84 -0.92
C TRP A 155 -8.76 -4.23 -1.37
N SER A 156 -9.15 -3.08 -0.81
CA SER A 156 -10.46 -2.46 -1.05
C SER A 156 -10.57 -1.60 -2.31
N VAL A 157 -9.44 -1.25 -2.94
CA VAL A 157 -9.41 -0.33 -4.07
C VAL A 157 -8.49 -0.84 -5.16
N GLU A 158 -7.19 -0.96 -4.88
CA GLU A 158 -6.19 -1.25 -5.93
C GLU A 158 -6.42 -2.62 -6.56
N LEU A 159 -6.71 -3.63 -5.75
CA LEU A 159 -6.94 -5.00 -6.21
C LEU A 159 -8.22 -5.13 -7.03
N ASP A 160 -9.29 -4.44 -6.64
CA ASP A 160 -10.54 -4.42 -7.43
C ASP A 160 -10.31 -3.76 -8.79
N GLU A 161 -9.57 -2.65 -8.82
CA GLU A 161 -9.23 -1.96 -10.05
C GLU A 161 -8.39 -2.86 -10.97
N ILE A 162 -7.32 -3.47 -10.44
CA ILE A 162 -6.45 -4.41 -11.16
C ILE A 162 -7.26 -5.55 -11.80
N ILE A 163 -8.20 -6.13 -11.05
CA ILE A 163 -9.05 -7.21 -11.54
C ILE A 163 -9.96 -6.71 -12.66
N SER A 164 -10.60 -5.56 -12.47
CA SER A 164 -11.58 -5.01 -13.42
C SER A 164 -10.96 -4.60 -14.75
N GLU A 165 -9.76 -4.00 -14.70
CA GLU A 165 -9.05 -3.47 -15.86
C GLU A 165 -8.38 -4.55 -16.72
N ALA A 166 -8.17 -5.75 -16.15
CA ALA A 166 -7.61 -6.92 -16.83
C ALA A 166 -6.27 -6.70 -17.58
N LYS A 167 -5.53 -5.63 -17.24
CA LYS A 167 -4.20 -5.29 -17.78
C LYS A 167 -3.05 -6.02 -17.08
N VAL A 168 -3.28 -6.51 -15.86
CA VAL A 168 -2.31 -7.25 -15.05
C VAL A 168 -2.53 -8.74 -15.21
N ASP A 169 -1.47 -9.48 -15.51
CA ASP A 169 -1.52 -10.93 -15.69
C ASP A 169 -1.38 -11.68 -14.37
N LYS A 170 -0.53 -11.17 -13.47
CA LYS A 170 -0.29 -11.75 -12.15
C LYS A 170 0.27 -10.75 -11.16
N ILE A 171 0.07 -11.03 -9.87
CA ILE A 171 0.69 -10.35 -8.75
C ILE A 171 1.60 -11.34 -8.02
N VAL A 172 2.90 -11.06 -8.01
CA VAL A 172 3.91 -11.84 -7.28
C VAL A 172 4.02 -11.32 -5.85
N TRP A 173 3.96 -12.24 -4.88
CA TRP A 173 4.03 -11.95 -3.46
C TRP A 173 5.47 -11.98 -2.94
N ILE A 174 6.04 -10.80 -2.74
CA ILE A 174 7.35 -10.63 -2.13
C ILE A 174 7.21 -10.63 -0.59
N ASP A 175 7.94 -11.51 0.08
CA ASP A 175 8.01 -11.49 1.54
C ASP A 175 8.76 -10.24 2.03
N GLN A 176 8.04 -9.38 2.73
CA GLN A 176 8.62 -8.20 3.36
C GLN A 176 9.83 -8.52 4.23
N ASN A 177 9.84 -9.67 4.91
CA ASN A 177 10.93 -10.02 5.83
C ASN A 177 12.24 -10.36 5.12
N ARG A 178 12.21 -10.52 3.79
CA ARG A 178 13.36 -10.90 2.97
C ARG A 178 13.94 -9.76 2.15
N ILE A 179 13.28 -8.60 2.08
CA ILE A 179 13.71 -7.49 1.20
C ILE A 179 15.08 -6.88 1.58
N THR A 180 15.55 -7.13 2.80
CA THR A 180 16.91 -6.73 3.25
C THR A 180 17.94 -7.84 3.18
N ASP A 181 17.53 -9.06 2.84
CA ASP A 181 18.46 -10.17 2.67
C ASP A 181 19.16 -10.04 1.32
N SER A 182 20.47 -9.84 1.33
CA SER A 182 21.28 -9.67 0.11
C SER A 182 21.35 -10.94 -0.74
N THR A 183 20.97 -12.10 -0.18
CA THR A 183 20.90 -13.38 -0.90
C THR A 183 19.52 -13.65 -1.48
N TYR A 184 18.54 -12.80 -1.20
CA TYR A 184 17.18 -12.98 -1.69
C TYR A 184 17.05 -12.55 -3.16
N ASP A 185 16.86 -13.55 -4.02
CA ASP A 185 16.57 -13.36 -5.43
C ASP A 185 15.07 -13.10 -5.67
N TRP A 186 14.66 -11.88 -5.35
CA TRP A 186 13.27 -11.43 -5.48
C TRP A 186 12.73 -11.52 -6.91
N ALA A 187 13.58 -11.36 -7.93
CA ALA A 187 13.17 -11.37 -9.33
C ALA A 187 12.71 -12.75 -9.79
N ASN A 188 13.16 -13.81 -9.11
CA ASN A 188 12.78 -15.19 -9.36
C ASN A 188 11.71 -15.71 -8.37
N GLU A 189 11.15 -14.86 -7.49
CA GLU A 189 10.03 -15.25 -6.62
C GLU A 189 8.84 -15.73 -7.44
N GLN A 190 8.31 -16.90 -7.09
CA GLN A 190 7.20 -17.55 -7.79
C GLN A 190 5.92 -17.60 -6.97
N LYS A 191 5.97 -17.20 -5.69
CA LYS A 191 4.76 -17.18 -4.87
C LYS A 191 3.78 -16.15 -5.42
N LEU A 192 2.65 -16.62 -5.92
CA LEU A 192 1.59 -15.76 -6.45
C LEU A 192 0.66 -15.32 -5.33
N TYR A 193 0.28 -14.05 -5.35
CA TYR A 193 -0.83 -13.54 -4.56
C TYR A 193 -2.15 -13.67 -5.32
N TRP A 194 -2.13 -13.35 -6.62
CA TRP A 194 -3.29 -13.41 -7.50
C TRP A 194 -2.83 -13.52 -8.96
N GLN A 195 -3.67 -14.08 -9.84
CA GLN A 195 -3.46 -14.13 -11.29
C GLN A 195 -4.78 -13.90 -12.03
N LYS A 196 -4.68 -13.37 -13.25
CA LYS A 196 -5.84 -13.05 -14.08
C LYS A 196 -6.72 -14.28 -14.31
N GLY A 197 -8.01 -14.13 -14.03
CA GLY A 197 -8.99 -15.21 -14.12
C GLY A 197 -9.30 -15.90 -12.80
N ASP A 198 -8.46 -15.71 -11.77
CA ASP A 198 -8.77 -16.17 -10.42
C ASP A 198 -9.72 -15.20 -9.71
N ASP A 199 -10.55 -15.73 -8.81
CA ASP A 199 -11.36 -14.92 -7.90
C ASP A 199 -10.48 -14.02 -7.01
N LYS A 200 -11.03 -12.89 -6.58
CA LYS A 200 -10.36 -11.99 -5.63
C LYS A 200 -10.02 -12.76 -4.35
N PRO A 201 -8.75 -12.76 -3.89
CA PRO A 201 -8.36 -13.40 -2.65
C PRO A 201 -9.14 -12.88 -1.44
N ALA A 202 -9.47 -13.77 -0.51
CA ALA A 202 -10.13 -13.39 0.73
C ALA A 202 -9.26 -12.40 1.53
N GLY A 203 -9.89 -11.32 2.00
CA GLY A 203 -9.28 -10.39 2.94
C GLY A 203 -9.64 -10.74 4.39
N ALA A 204 -8.78 -10.33 5.32
CA ALA A 204 -8.99 -10.47 6.77
C ALA A 204 -9.91 -9.37 7.34
#